data_AF-A0AAE3SMY4-F1
#
_entry.id   AF-A0AAE3SMY4-F1
#
_cell.length_a   1.000
_cell.length_b   1.000
_cell.length_c   1.000
_cell.angle_alpha   90.00
_cell.angle_beta   90.00
_cell.angle_gamma   90.00
#
_symmetry.space_group_name_H-M   'P 1'
#
loop_
_entity.id
_entity.type
_entity.pdbx_description
1 polymer ?
#
loop_
_entity_poly.entity_id
_entity_poly.type
_entity_poly.pdbx_seq_one_letter_code
_entity_poly.pdbx_strand_id
1 'polypeptide(L)'
;MNAAEIKIDLFRKLDSLKGNRLEEAYGMLLNFINGKSELDDWQNLTQEQQEAIKYGIDQLNKGEGRSHSDLMTDIRNQYTNE
;
A
#
# COMPACT_ATOMS: atom_id res chain seq x y z
N MET A 1 19.28 24.98 0.61
CA MET A 1 19.56 24.22 1.83
C MET A 1 20.59 23.16 1.53
N ASN A 2 21.60 22.99 2.38
CA ASN A 2 22.55 21.89 2.30
C ASN A 2 21.97 20.61 2.95
N ALA A 3 22.65 19.47 2.78
CA ALA A 3 22.17 18.20 3.29
C ALA A 3 21.95 18.18 4.81
N ALA A 4 22.76 18.92 5.58
CA ALA A 4 22.60 19.02 7.03
C ALA A 4 21.35 19.84 7.40
N GLU A 5 21.11 20.95 6.70
CA GLU A 5 19.92 21.79 6.90
C GLU A 5 18.63 21.03 6.59
N ILE A 6 18.61 20.21 5.54
CA ILE A 6 17.45 19.37 5.18
C ILE A 6 17.17 18.34 6.27
N LYS A 7 18.20 17.65 6.77
CA LYS A 7 18.06 16.64 7.84
C LYS A 7 17.55 17.25 9.14
N ILE A 8 18.07 18.41 9.51
CA ILE A 8 17.65 19.12 10.73
C ILE A 8 16.21 19.61 10.62
N ASP A 9 15.81 20.16 9.46
CA ASP A 9 14.43 20.60 9.22
C ASP A 9 13.43 19.42 9.27
N LEU A 10 13.78 18.31 8.62
CA LEU A 10 12.97 17.08 8.67
C LEU A 10 12.81 16.55 10.10
N PHE A 11 13.90 16.51 10.87
CA PHE A 11 13.85 16.09 12.28
C PHE A 11 12.88 16.96 13.09
N ARG A 12 12.96 18.29 12.96
CA ARG A 12 12.05 19.21 13.68
C ARG A 12 10.59 19.00 13.29
N LYS A 13 10.30 18.76 12.00
CA LYS A 13 8.94 18.49 11.52
C LYS A 13 8.41 17.19 12.12
N LEU A 14 9.21 16.12 12.13
CA LEU A 14 8.82 14.84 12.73
C LEU A 14 8.62 14.96 14.24
N ASP A 15 9.51 15.65 14.96
CA ASP A 15 9.42 15.90 16.40
C ASP A 15 8.13 16.66 16.80
N SER A 16 7.61 17.49 15.89
CA SER A 16 6.35 18.20 16.11
C SER A 16 5.09 17.32 16.00
N LEU A 17 5.19 16.15 15.37
CA LEU A 17 4.08 15.22 15.19
C LEU A 17 3.87 14.37 16.45
N LYS A 18 2.62 13.99 16.73
CA LYS A 18 2.25 13.19 17.91
C LYS A 18 1.27 12.08 17.53
N GLY A 19 1.33 10.98 18.26
CA GLY A 19 0.41 9.84 18.12
C GLY A 19 0.36 9.32 16.67
N ASN A 20 -0.85 9.00 16.20
CA ASN A 20 -1.08 8.39 14.88
C ASN A 20 -0.45 9.18 13.72
N ARG A 21 -0.35 10.51 13.80
CA ARG A 21 0.26 11.32 12.74
C ARG A 21 1.77 11.11 12.64
N LEU A 22 2.44 10.83 13.75
CA LEU A 22 3.86 10.49 13.76
C LEU A 22 4.08 9.08 13.20
N GLU A 23 3.22 8.13 13.57
CA GLU A 23 3.27 6.75 13.05
C GLU A 23 3.06 6.70 11.53
N GLU A 24 2.09 7.45 11.01
CA GLU A 24 1.83 7.57 9.57
C GLU A 24 3.02 8.19 8.82
N ALA A 25 3.55 9.30 9.32
CA ALA A 25 4.73 9.94 8.75
C ALA A 25 5.97 9.04 8.79
N TYR A 26 6.14 8.26 9.87
CA TYR A 26 7.19 7.27 10.01
C TYR A 26 7.05 6.16 8.96
N GLY A 27 5.85 5.58 8.79
CA GLY A 27 5.60 4.55 7.79
C GLY A 27 5.90 5.03 6.37
N MET A 28 5.44 6.23 6.00
CA MET A 28 5.72 6.82 4.69
C MET A 28 7.21 7.04 4.45
N LEU A 29 7.93 7.60 5.43
CA LEU A 29 9.36 7.86 5.30
C LEU A 29 10.17 6.56 5.26
N LEU A 30 9.77 5.56 6.07
CA LEU A 30 10.37 4.24 6.08
C LEU A 30 10.18 3.55 4.72
N ASN A 31 8.99 3.62 4.14
CA ASN A 31 8.72 3.10 2.79
C ASN A 31 9.57 3.80 1.74
N PHE A 32 9.73 5.12 1.82
CA PHE A 32 10.61 5.85 0.90
C PHE A 32 12.09 5.46 1.05
N ILE A 33 12.58 5.28 2.29
CA ILE A 33 13.98 4.93 2.58
C ILE A 33 14.28 3.48 2.18
N ASN A 34 13.36 2.56 2.50
CA ASN A 34 13.48 1.13 2.21
C ASN A 34 13.12 0.80 0.77
N GLY A 35 12.30 1.64 0.13
CA GLY A 35 11.80 1.53 -1.23
C GLY A 35 12.85 1.81 -2.30
N LYS A 36 14.05 1.23 -2.16
CA LYS A 36 15.01 1.12 -3.27
C LYS A 36 14.45 0.37 -4.51
N SER A 37 13.19 -0.09 -4.51
CA SER A 37 12.53 -0.74 -5.65
C SER A 37 11.11 -0.26 -6.01
N GLU A 38 10.38 0.51 -5.17
CA GLU A 38 8.91 0.59 -5.36
C GLU A 38 8.41 1.59 -6.42
N LEU A 39 9.20 2.59 -6.82
CA LEU A 39 8.83 3.41 -7.99
C LEU A 39 9.01 2.66 -9.32
N ASP A 40 9.75 1.55 -9.29
CA ASP A 40 10.01 0.69 -10.45
C ASP A 40 8.93 -0.39 -10.59
N ASP A 41 8.34 -0.87 -9.49
CA ASP A 41 7.42 -2.01 -9.50
C ASP A 41 6.17 -1.77 -10.35
N TRP A 42 5.51 -0.60 -10.26
CA TRP A 42 4.36 -0.30 -11.11
C TRP A 42 4.73 -0.21 -12.60
N GLN A 43 5.89 0.36 -12.93
CA GLN A 43 6.37 0.47 -14.31
C GLN A 43 6.87 -0.88 -14.85
N ASN A 44 7.30 -1.77 -13.97
CA ASN A 44 7.74 -3.13 -14.28
C ASN A 44 6.58 -4.12 -14.47
N LEU A 45 5.35 -3.77 -14.07
CA LEU A 45 4.16 -4.55 -14.38
C LEU A 45 3.85 -4.50 -15.88
N THR A 46 3.41 -5.64 -16.43
CA THR A 46 2.84 -5.67 -17.77
C THR A 46 1.58 -4.82 -17.82
N GLN A 47 1.20 -4.37 -19.02
CA GLN A 47 -0.05 -3.62 -19.21
C GLN A 47 -1.26 -4.41 -18.67
N GLU A 48 -1.29 -5.72 -18.89
CA GLU A 48 -2.34 -6.60 -18.38
C GLU A 48 -2.41 -6.60 -16.85
N GLN A 49 -1.27 -6.67 -16.17
CA GLN A 49 -1.21 -6.62 -14.71
C GLN A 49 -1.69 -5.26 -14.16
N GLN A 50 -1.29 -4.16 -14.80
CA GLN A 50 -1.76 -2.83 -14.44
C GLN A 50 -3.28 -2.69 -14.65
N GLU A 51 -3.81 -3.22 -15.76
CA GLU A 51 -5.24 -3.22 -16.07
C GLU A 51 -6.03 -4.08 -15.07
N ALA A 52 -5.54 -5.26 -14.70
CA ALA A 52 -6.16 -6.13 -13.70
C ALA A 52 -6.23 -5.47 -12.31
N ILE A 53 -5.17 -4.76 -11.89
CA ILE A 53 -5.17 -4.00 -10.63
C ILE A 53 -6.19 -2.85 -10.68
N LYS A 54 -6.21 -2.07 -11.77
CA LYS A 54 -7.20 -1.00 -11.97
C LYS A 54 -8.63 -1.55 -11.94
N TYR A 55 -8.86 -2.69 -12.57
CA TYR A 55 -10.13 -3.37 -12.57
C TYR A 55 -10.55 -3.77 -11.15
N GLY A 56 -9.65 -4.38 -10.36
CA GLY A 56 -9.93 -4.72 -8.97
C GLY A 56 -10.30 -3.49 -8.11
N ILE A 57 -9.65 -2.35 -8.32
CA ILE A 57 -10.00 -1.09 -7.65
C ILE A 57 -11.40 -0.61 -8.04
N ASP A 58 -11.76 -0.68 -9.33
CA ASP A 58 -13.10 -0.32 -9.81
C ASP A 58 -14.20 -1.23 -9.22
N GLN A 59 -13.95 -2.53 -9.13
CA GLN A 59 -14.85 -3.48 -8.46
C GLN A 59 -15.05 -3.12 -6.98
N LEU A 60 -13.97 -2.79 -6.26
CA LEU A 60 -14.06 -2.37 -4.87
C LEU A 60 -14.87 -1.07 -4.72
N ASN A 61 -14.67 -0.09 -5.60
CA ASN A 61 -15.43 1.16 -5.59
C ASN A 61 -16.92 0.96 -5.88
N LYS A 62 -17.28 -0.06 -6.67
CA LYS A 62 -18.66 -0.48 -6.92
C LYS A 62 -19.27 -1.31 -5.78
N GLY A 63 -18.51 -1.60 -4.73
CA GLY A 63 -18.96 -2.44 -3.61
C GLY A 63 -18.98 -3.94 -3.94
N GLU A 64 -18.29 -4.36 -5.02
CA GLU A 64 -18.18 -5.77 -5.43
C GLU A 64 -17.10 -6.54 -4.64
N GLY A 65 -16.51 -5.90 -3.62
CA GLY A 65 -15.56 -6.54 -2.72
C GLY A 65 -16.20 -7.71 -1.99
N ARG A 66 -15.45 -8.81 -1.85
CA ARG A 66 -15.89 -9.99 -1.10
C ARG A 66 -15.15 -10.07 0.23
N SER A 67 -15.86 -10.44 1.29
CA SER A 67 -15.22 -10.71 2.58
C SER A 67 -14.35 -11.96 2.48
N HIS A 68 -13.26 -11.99 3.25
CA HIS A 68 -12.38 -13.15 3.29
C HIS A 68 -13.11 -14.42 3.74
N SER A 69 -14.02 -14.31 4.72
CA SER A 69 -14.80 -15.45 5.21
C SER A 69 -15.72 -16.04 4.16
N ASP A 70 -16.39 -15.20 3.36
CA ASP A 70 -17.31 -15.67 2.32
C ASP A 70 -16.54 -16.33 1.19
N LEU A 71 -15.41 -15.74 0.78
CA LEU A 71 -14.51 -16.33 -0.22
C LEU A 71 -14.01 -17.71 0.23
N MET A 72 -13.53 -17.83 1.46
CA MET A 72 -13.01 -19.10 1.98
C MET A 72 -14.11 -20.16 2.13
N THR A 73 -15.34 -19.75 2.46
CA THR A 73 -16.49 -20.65 2.50
C THR A 73 -16.81 -21.21 1.12
N ASP A 74 -16.89 -20.37 0.10
CA ASP A 74 -17.18 -20.79 -1.27
C ASP A 74 -16.13 -21.76 -1.81
N ILE A 75 -14.84 -21.43 -1.64
CA ILE A 75 -13.74 -22.27 -2.10
C ILE A 75 -13.77 -23.63 -1.41
N ARG A 76 -13.99 -23.69 -0.09
CA ARG A 76 -14.13 -24.98 0.61
C ARG A 76 -15.30 -25.77 0.06
N ASN A 77 -16.47 -25.15 -0.10
CA ASN A 77 -17.66 -25.83 -0.62
C ASN A 77 -17.47 -26.38 -2.04
N GLN A 78 -16.66 -25.71 -2.86
CA GLN A 78 -16.36 -26.15 -4.22
C GLN A 78 -15.56 -27.47 -4.26
N TYR A 79 -14.68 -27.71 -3.28
CA TYR A 79 -13.79 -28.88 -3.25
C TYR A 79 -14.17 -29.94 -2.19
N THR A 80 -15.19 -29.68 -1.37
CA THR A 80 -15.66 -30.63 -0.32
C THR A 80 -16.93 -31.38 -0.74
N ASN A 81 -17.50 -31.07 -1.91
CA ASN A 81 -18.66 -31.79 -2.47
C ASN A 81 -18.25 -32.89 -3.49
N GLU A 82 -17.02 -33.41 -3.38
CA GLU A 82 -16.61 -34.70 -3.97
C GLU A 82 -16.63 -35.80 -2.89
#